data_AF-A0A1X7AA43-F1
#
_entry.id   AF-A0A1X7AA43-F1
#
_cell.length_a   1.000
_cell.length_b   1.000
_cell.length_c   1.000
_cell.angle_alpha   90.00
_cell.angle_beta   90.00
_cell.angle_gamma   90.00
#
_symmetry.space_group_name_H-M   'P 1'
#
loop_
_entity.id
_entity.type
_entity.pdbx_description
1 polymer ?
#
loop_
_entity_poly.entity_id
_entity_poly.type
_entity_poly.pdbx_seq_one_letter_code
_entity_poly.pdbx_strand_id
1 'polypeptide(L)'
;MTIDTLPPALLDAFGGSVAEIRPLSGGDLSDVAYVKLDTGRELVVKTGPLVHVEARMLSAMALLHAPVPELLHTEHKLICLDYLPKAEATRETWRGFGEDLARMHSWDGGHYGWSEGYAFGSVPIPNDATDTWPEFWAERRLLADPGALPADVARRVERLAARLPELLPKEPRASLLHGDLWGGNLHFTEQRAMMIDPAAYYGHDEVDLAMLTLFGTPDQAFWRGYGKLEPGAEDRRPIYQLWPAMVHLRLFGGGYHAMVTGLLDDIGV
;
A
#
# COMPACT_ATOMS: atom_id res chain seq x y z
N MET A 1 -10.68 -4.18 22.28
CA MET A 1 -9.56 -5.06 22.67
C MET A 1 -8.34 -4.17 22.59
N THR A 2 -7.76 -3.81 23.74
CA THR A 2 -6.56 -2.96 23.76
C THR A 2 -5.34 -3.84 23.55
N ILE A 3 -4.28 -3.28 22.99
CA ILE A 3 -3.09 -4.05 22.63
C ILE A 3 -2.37 -4.65 23.85
N ASP A 4 -2.68 -4.13 25.05
CA ASP A 4 -2.01 -4.41 26.33
C ASP A 4 -2.00 -5.88 26.74
N THR A 5 -2.89 -6.72 26.19
CA THR A 5 -2.89 -8.17 26.41
C THR A 5 -3.38 -8.93 25.18
N LEU A 6 -2.61 -9.93 24.75
CA LEU A 6 -3.08 -10.92 23.78
C LEU A 6 -4.14 -11.83 24.41
N PRO A 7 -5.12 -12.35 23.64
CA PRO A 7 -6.07 -13.34 24.13
C PRO A 7 -5.34 -14.58 24.65
N PRO A 8 -5.82 -15.21 25.74
CA PRO A 8 -5.22 -16.43 26.27
C PRO A 8 -5.08 -17.54 25.22
N ALA A 9 -6.06 -17.69 24.32
CA ALA A 9 -5.99 -18.68 23.25
C ALA A 9 -4.80 -18.46 22.28
N LEU A 10 -4.38 -17.20 22.06
CA LEU A 10 -3.20 -16.91 21.24
C LEU A 10 -1.90 -17.16 21.99
N LEU A 11 -1.87 -16.83 23.28
CA LEU A 11 -0.75 -17.13 24.15
C LEU A 11 -0.50 -18.65 24.24
N ASP A 12 -1.59 -19.42 24.35
CA ASP A 12 -1.53 -20.89 24.32
C ASP A 12 -1.05 -21.40 22.95
N ALA A 13 -1.51 -20.81 21.85
CA ALA A 13 -1.10 -21.17 20.49
C ALA A 13 0.39 -20.87 20.21
N PHE A 14 0.91 -19.78 20.76
CA PHE A 14 2.33 -19.41 20.64
C PHE A 14 3.22 -19.99 21.75
N GLY A 15 2.62 -20.61 22.76
CA GLY A 15 3.29 -21.41 23.79
C GLY A 15 3.92 -20.61 24.93
N GLY A 16 3.32 -19.53 25.42
CA GLY A 16 3.90 -18.76 26.53
C GLY A 16 3.11 -17.53 26.96
N SER A 17 3.61 -16.81 27.95
CA SER A 17 3.03 -15.54 28.42
C SER A 17 3.76 -14.32 27.84
N VAL A 18 3.13 -13.14 27.87
CA VAL A 18 3.77 -11.89 27.42
C VAL A 18 4.83 -11.46 28.43
N ALA A 19 6.09 -11.39 27.99
CA ALA A 19 7.22 -10.90 28.77
C ALA A 19 7.46 -9.40 28.57
N GLU A 20 7.25 -8.90 27.35
CA GLU A 20 7.39 -7.48 27.01
C GLU A 20 6.33 -7.07 26.00
N ILE A 21 5.77 -5.88 26.18
CA ILE A 21 4.95 -5.23 25.18
C ILE A 21 5.34 -3.76 25.08
N ARG A 22 5.48 -3.26 23.85
CA ARG A 22 5.68 -1.84 23.59
C ARG A 22 4.94 -1.40 22.33
N PRO A 23 4.30 -0.23 22.34
CA PRO A 23 3.68 0.31 21.15
C PRO A 23 4.74 0.55 20.07
N LEU A 24 4.36 0.30 18.82
CA LEU A 24 5.10 0.71 17.64
C LEU A 24 4.33 1.84 16.97
N SER A 25 5.04 2.83 16.45
CA SER A 25 4.47 3.83 15.54
C SER A 25 4.21 3.17 14.19
N GLY A 26 3.02 3.32 13.59
CA GLY A 26 2.84 2.91 12.19
C GLY A 26 1.44 2.62 11.66
N GLY A 27 0.38 2.62 12.48
CA GLY A 27 -0.97 2.36 11.97
C GLY A 27 -1.87 3.58 12.02
N ASP A 28 -2.31 4.09 10.87
CA ASP A 28 -3.38 5.11 10.79
C ASP A 28 -4.76 4.54 11.15
N LEU A 29 -4.90 3.20 11.10
CA LEU A 29 -6.15 2.45 11.28
C LEU A 29 -6.12 1.39 12.38
N SER A 30 -4.94 1.07 12.89
CA SER A 30 -4.73 -0.04 13.82
C SER A 30 -3.73 0.33 14.89
N ASP A 31 -3.99 -0.13 16.11
CA ASP A 31 -2.96 -0.12 17.13
C ASP A 31 -1.91 -1.19 16.76
N VAL A 32 -0.63 -0.83 16.83
CA VAL A 32 0.48 -1.73 16.50
C VAL A 32 1.40 -1.84 17.72
N ALA A 33 1.77 -3.07 18.08
CA ALA A 33 2.69 -3.32 19.17
C ALA A 33 3.71 -4.40 18.81
N TYR A 34 4.91 -4.22 19.36
CA TYR A 34 5.87 -5.28 19.50
C TYR A 34 5.51 -6.09 20.75
N VAL A 35 5.49 -7.42 20.61
CA VAL A 35 5.26 -8.35 21.71
C VAL A 35 6.39 -9.37 21.77
N LYS A 36 7.00 -9.51 22.94
CA LYS A 36 7.95 -10.59 23.24
C LYS A 36 7.32 -11.56 24.23
N LEU A 37 7.35 -12.84 23.89
CA LEU A 37 6.91 -13.91 24.79
C LEU A 37 8.06 -14.35 25.70
N ASP A 38 7.74 -14.96 26.84
CA ASP A 38 8.71 -15.58 27.76
C ASP A 38 9.54 -16.71 27.11
N THR A 39 9.02 -17.32 26.05
CA THR A 39 9.75 -18.26 25.19
C THR A 39 10.84 -17.61 24.34
N GLY A 40 10.89 -16.29 24.29
CA GLY A 40 11.81 -15.51 23.45
C GLY A 40 11.29 -15.20 22.05
N ARG A 41 10.11 -15.68 21.68
CA ARG A 41 9.45 -15.34 20.39
C ARG A 41 9.07 -13.86 20.36
N GLU A 42 9.38 -13.20 19.25
CA GLU A 42 9.08 -11.79 19.00
C GLU A 42 8.03 -11.67 17.88
N LEU A 43 7.04 -10.80 18.08
CA LEU A 43 5.88 -10.63 17.22
C LEU A 43 5.60 -9.16 16.98
N VAL A 44 4.99 -8.86 15.84
CA VAL A 44 4.22 -7.62 15.63
C VAL A 44 2.75 -7.96 15.69
N VAL A 45 2.02 -7.30 16.59
CA VAL A 45 0.58 -7.48 16.76
C VAL A 45 -0.11 -6.22 16.28
N LYS A 46 -1.10 -6.37 15.40
CA LYS A 46 -1.97 -5.26 14.99
C LYS A 46 -3.40 -5.55 15.40
N THR A 47 -4.09 -4.55 15.94
CA THR A 47 -5.53 -4.65 16.24
C THR A 47 -6.31 -3.53 15.57
N GLY A 48 -7.48 -3.85 15.02
CA GLY A 48 -8.27 -2.87 14.29
C GLY A 48 -9.46 -3.47 13.56
N PRO A 49 -10.35 -2.64 13.00
CA PRO A 49 -11.54 -3.11 12.31
C PRO A 49 -11.23 -3.80 10.97
N LEU A 50 -10.12 -3.44 10.31
CA LEU A 50 -9.79 -3.92 8.95
C LEU A 50 -8.53 -4.80 8.87
N VAL A 51 -7.90 -5.15 10.00
CA VAL A 51 -6.66 -5.96 10.00
C VAL A 51 -6.84 -7.34 9.38
N HIS A 52 -8.04 -7.89 9.40
CA HIS A 52 -8.36 -9.16 8.73
C HIS A 52 -8.32 -9.03 7.19
N VAL A 53 -8.60 -7.85 6.64
CA VAL A 53 -8.46 -7.54 5.21
C VAL A 53 -6.97 -7.41 4.86
N GLU A 54 -6.20 -6.68 5.69
CA GLU A 54 -4.74 -6.57 5.55
C GLU A 54 -4.07 -7.96 5.54
N ALA A 55 -4.46 -8.86 6.46
CA ALA A 55 -3.95 -10.23 6.49
C ALA A 55 -4.19 -10.99 5.18
N ARG A 56 -5.34 -10.80 4.52
CA ARG A 56 -5.63 -11.44 3.22
C ARG A 56 -4.81 -10.82 2.09
N MET A 57 -4.58 -9.51 2.12
CA MET A 57 -3.68 -8.83 1.18
C MET A 57 -2.25 -9.35 1.34
N LEU A 58 -1.72 -9.42 2.57
CA LEU A 58 -0.41 -10.00 2.87
C LEU A 58 -0.32 -11.46 2.41
N SER A 59 -1.36 -12.26 2.65
CA SER A 59 -1.41 -13.66 2.20
C SER A 59 -1.36 -13.77 0.67
N ALA A 60 -2.08 -12.92 -0.07
CA ALA A 60 -2.06 -12.91 -1.53
C ALA A 60 -0.69 -12.49 -2.08
N MET A 61 -0.07 -11.48 -1.47
CA MET A 61 1.29 -11.06 -1.81
C MET A 61 2.31 -12.17 -1.54
N ALA A 62 2.21 -12.86 -0.40
CA ALA A 62 3.08 -13.99 -0.05
C ALA A 62 2.94 -15.17 -1.03
N LEU A 63 1.72 -15.44 -1.54
CA LEU A 63 1.47 -16.46 -2.57
C LEU A 63 2.20 -16.15 -3.89
N LEU A 64 2.47 -14.88 -4.17
CA LEU A 64 3.27 -14.43 -5.32
C LEU A 64 4.76 -14.24 -4.96
N HIS A 65 5.19 -14.77 -3.81
CA HIS A 65 6.55 -14.69 -3.29
C HIS A 65 7.06 -13.27 -3.02
N ALA A 66 6.15 -12.32 -2.82
CA ALA A 66 6.51 -10.97 -2.41
C ALA A 66 7.16 -10.97 -1.01
N PRO A 67 8.14 -10.08 -0.75
CA PRO A 67 8.73 -9.88 0.56
C PRO A 67 7.71 -9.24 1.51
N VAL A 68 6.94 -10.03 2.24
CA VAL A 68 6.01 -9.55 3.27
C VAL A 68 6.25 -10.29 4.59
N PRO A 69 5.92 -9.68 5.75
CA PRO A 69 5.97 -10.38 7.03
C PRO A 69 5.17 -11.69 7.01
N GLU A 70 5.68 -12.70 7.71
CA GLU A 70 4.97 -13.95 7.89
C GLU A 70 3.72 -13.73 8.74
N LEU A 71 2.56 -14.11 8.19
CA LEU A 71 1.30 -14.08 8.92
C LEU A 71 1.19 -15.30 9.83
N LEU A 72 1.47 -15.10 11.12
CA LEU A 72 1.50 -16.16 12.11
C LEU A 72 0.11 -16.49 12.67
N HIS A 73 -0.76 -15.49 12.78
CA HIS A 73 -2.14 -15.70 13.24
C HIS A 73 -3.09 -14.59 12.77
N THR A 74 -4.37 -14.95 12.60
CA THR A 74 -5.47 -14.03 12.33
C THR A 74 -6.69 -14.35 13.19
N GLU A 75 -7.22 -13.35 13.87
CA GLU A 75 -8.50 -13.37 14.56
C GLU A 75 -9.27 -12.09 14.20
N HIS A 76 -10.60 -12.07 14.35
CA HIS A 76 -11.51 -11.04 13.80
C HIS A 76 -10.97 -9.59 13.74
N LYS A 77 -10.36 -9.08 14.83
CA LYS A 77 -9.78 -7.73 14.93
C LYS A 77 -8.31 -7.74 15.34
N LEU A 78 -7.60 -8.83 15.07
CA LEU A 78 -6.22 -9.01 15.47
C LEU A 78 -5.45 -9.81 14.42
N ILE A 79 -4.24 -9.36 14.10
CA ILE A 79 -3.28 -10.16 13.34
C ILE A 79 -1.95 -10.20 14.10
N CYS A 80 -1.28 -11.35 14.05
CA CYS A 80 0.08 -11.52 14.54
C CYS A 80 1.00 -11.81 13.36
N LEU A 81 2.04 -11.00 13.24
CA LEU A 81 3.10 -11.11 12.24
C LEU A 81 4.41 -11.45 12.93
N ASP A 82 5.36 -12.02 12.19
CA ASP A 82 6.73 -12.13 12.68
C ASP A 82 7.36 -10.74 12.93
N TYR A 83 8.21 -10.67 13.94
CA TYR A 83 9.02 -9.47 14.14
C TYR A 83 10.28 -9.55 13.30
N LEU A 84 10.49 -8.51 12.50
CA LEU A 84 11.62 -8.39 11.59
C LEU A 84 12.62 -7.36 12.16
N PRO A 85 13.84 -7.74 12.56
CA PRO A 85 14.85 -6.80 13.00
C PRO A 85 15.17 -5.77 11.91
N LYS A 86 15.04 -4.48 12.24
CA LYS A 86 15.30 -3.40 11.30
C LYS A 86 16.79 -3.23 11.07
N ALA A 87 17.18 -3.04 9.82
CA ALA A 87 18.52 -2.67 9.39
C ALA A 87 18.48 -1.44 8.47
N GLU A 88 19.66 -0.85 8.26
CA GLU A 88 19.81 0.24 7.30
C GLU A 88 19.69 -0.27 5.86
N ALA A 89 19.06 0.53 5.00
CA ALA A 89 18.94 0.19 3.60
C ALA A 89 20.32 0.23 2.92
N THR A 90 20.60 -0.78 2.10
CA THR A 90 21.80 -0.83 1.26
C THR A 90 21.42 -0.81 -0.22
N ARG A 91 22.40 -0.55 -1.09
CA ARG A 91 22.18 -0.66 -2.55
C ARG A 91 21.75 -2.07 -2.97
N GLU A 92 22.19 -3.09 -2.24
CA GLU A 92 21.83 -4.48 -2.52
C GLU A 92 20.39 -4.77 -2.14
N THR A 93 19.95 -4.35 -0.94
CA THR A 93 18.55 -4.53 -0.52
C THR A 93 17.59 -3.73 -1.39
N TRP A 94 17.98 -2.54 -1.87
CA TRP A 94 17.20 -1.78 -2.85
C TRP A 94 17.11 -2.48 -4.22
N ARG A 95 18.22 -3.06 -4.71
CA ARG A 95 18.19 -3.83 -5.96
C ARG A 95 17.28 -5.05 -5.83
N GLY A 96 17.46 -5.84 -4.77
CA GLY A 96 16.63 -7.01 -4.49
C GLY A 96 15.15 -6.65 -4.35
N PHE A 97 14.83 -5.52 -3.73
CA PHE A 97 13.47 -5.01 -3.67
C PHE A 97 12.88 -4.74 -5.06
N GLY A 98 13.65 -4.12 -5.97
CA GLY A 98 13.21 -3.93 -7.35
C GLY A 98 12.91 -5.24 -8.06
N GLU A 99 13.78 -6.25 -7.89
CA GLU A 99 13.60 -7.59 -8.47
C GLU A 99 12.34 -8.30 -7.91
N ASP A 100 12.13 -8.19 -6.60
CA ASP A 100 10.98 -8.76 -5.90
C ASP A 100 9.66 -8.10 -6.35
N LEU A 101 9.63 -6.77 -6.45
CA LEU A 101 8.45 -6.02 -6.89
C LEU A 101 8.11 -6.33 -8.36
N ALA A 102 9.11 -6.37 -9.24
CA ALA A 102 8.90 -6.74 -10.65
C ALA A 102 8.35 -8.17 -10.79
N ARG A 103 8.80 -9.10 -9.95
CA ARG A 103 8.27 -10.47 -9.92
C ARG A 103 6.81 -10.50 -9.49
N MET A 104 6.44 -9.78 -8.43
CA MET A 104 5.05 -9.67 -7.99
C MET A 104 4.16 -9.07 -9.10
N HIS A 105 4.60 -7.97 -9.71
CA HIS A 105 3.88 -7.30 -10.79
C HIS A 105 3.82 -8.12 -12.09
N SER A 106 4.65 -9.15 -12.23
CA SER A 106 4.65 -9.98 -13.44
C SER A 106 3.42 -10.89 -13.59
N TRP A 107 2.66 -11.09 -12.51
CA TRP A 107 1.44 -11.90 -12.52
C TRP A 107 0.22 -11.10 -12.95
N ASP A 108 -0.71 -11.75 -13.65
CA ASP A 108 -1.97 -11.16 -14.10
C ASP A 108 -3.14 -11.77 -13.31
N GLY A 109 -3.84 -10.92 -12.54
CA GLY A 109 -5.03 -11.29 -11.78
C GLY A 109 -6.31 -11.34 -12.62
N GLY A 110 -6.27 -10.89 -13.87
CA GLY A 110 -7.37 -10.98 -14.84
C GLY A 110 -8.53 -10.01 -14.63
N HIS A 111 -8.54 -9.23 -13.54
CA HIS A 111 -9.55 -8.20 -13.27
C HIS A 111 -8.93 -7.10 -12.41
N TYR A 112 -9.45 -5.87 -12.50
CA TYR A 112 -9.03 -4.77 -11.64
C TYR A 112 -9.81 -4.78 -10.32
N GLY A 113 -9.15 -4.34 -9.24
CA GLY A 113 -9.77 -4.19 -7.93
C GLY A 113 -9.45 -5.29 -6.94
N TRP A 114 -10.30 -5.42 -5.93
CA TRP A 114 -10.15 -6.33 -4.80
C TRP A 114 -11.52 -6.79 -4.33
N SER A 115 -11.61 -8.00 -3.76
CA SER A 115 -12.89 -8.62 -3.39
C SER A 115 -13.61 -7.95 -2.21
N GLU A 116 -12.95 -7.02 -1.51
CA GLU A 116 -13.44 -6.41 -0.28
C GLU A 116 -13.15 -4.92 -0.24
N GLY A 117 -14.01 -4.18 0.45
CA GLY A 117 -13.77 -2.76 0.74
C GLY A 117 -12.63 -2.55 1.72
N TYR A 118 -11.89 -1.46 1.53
CA TYR A 118 -10.83 -1.02 2.43
C TYR A 118 -10.92 0.50 2.66
N ALA A 119 -10.06 1.05 3.50
CA ALA A 119 -10.01 2.48 3.77
C ALA A 119 -8.59 2.88 4.19
N PHE A 120 -8.29 4.18 4.08
CA PHE A 120 -7.22 4.86 4.82
C PHE A 120 -7.87 5.84 5.78
N GLY A 121 -7.86 5.57 7.08
CA GLY A 121 -8.60 6.39 8.05
C GLY A 121 -10.08 6.53 7.67
N SER A 122 -10.52 7.76 7.43
CA SER A 122 -11.87 8.11 6.97
C SER A 122 -12.07 8.06 5.45
N VAL A 123 -11.02 7.78 4.68
CA VAL A 123 -11.04 7.76 3.22
C VAL A 123 -11.34 6.34 2.72
N PRO A 124 -12.55 6.07 2.20
CA PRO A 124 -12.86 4.77 1.62
C PRO A 124 -12.08 4.53 0.33
N ILE A 125 -11.71 3.26 0.11
CA ILE A 125 -11.04 2.77 -1.10
C ILE A 125 -11.99 1.74 -1.74
N PRO A 126 -12.91 2.18 -2.62
CA PRO A 126 -13.77 1.26 -3.34
C PRO A 126 -12.93 0.39 -4.28
N ASN A 127 -13.24 -0.89 -4.34
CA ASN A 127 -12.43 -1.89 -5.03
C ASN A 127 -13.24 -2.79 -5.97
N ASP A 128 -14.52 -2.50 -6.16
CA ASP A 128 -15.38 -3.23 -7.09
C ASP A 128 -14.78 -3.18 -8.49
N ALA A 129 -14.77 -4.34 -9.14
CA ALA A 129 -14.19 -4.53 -10.45
C ALA A 129 -14.87 -3.65 -11.52
N THR A 130 -14.10 -3.32 -12.55
CA THR A 130 -14.53 -2.62 -13.76
C THR A 130 -13.95 -3.32 -14.98
N ASP A 131 -14.48 -3.02 -16.17
CA ASP A 131 -14.04 -3.66 -17.41
C ASP A 131 -12.71 -3.09 -17.92
N THR A 132 -12.43 -1.82 -17.61
CA THR A 132 -11.23 -1.13 -18.09
C THR A 132 -10.49 -0.41 -16.97
N TRP A 133 -9.18 -0.23 -17.15
CA TRP A 133 -8.34 0.47 -16.18
C TRP A 133 -8.64 1.98 -16.06
N PRO A 134 -8.88 2.74 -17.16
CA PRO A 134 -9.26 4.14 -17.06
C PRO A 134 -10.57 4.34 -16.27
N GLU A 135 -11.55 3.45 -16.46
CA GLU A 135 -12.80 3.43 -15.69
C GLU A 135 -12.53 3.13 -14.21
N PHE A 136 -11.71 2.11 -13.91
CA PHE A 136 -11.30 1.81 -12.53
C PHE A 136 -10.69 3.03 -11.86
N TRP A 137 -9.69 3.66 -12.51
CA TRP A 137 -8.97 4.78 -11.94
C TRP A 137 -9.87 6.02 -11.78
N ALA A 138 -10.75 6.29 -12.74
CA ALA A 138 -11.74 7.36 -12.66
C ALA A 138 -12.68 7.14 -11.48
N GLU A 139 -13.42 6.03 -11.47
CA GLU A 139 -14.54 5.85 -10.55
C GLU A 139 -14.13 5.37 -9.16
N ARG A 140 -13.10 4.53 -9.07
CA ARG A 140 -12.68 3.88 -7.82
C ARG A 140 -11.57 4.62 -7.10
N ARG A 141 -10.96 5.63 -7.72
CA ARG A 141 -9.92 6.47 -7.11
C ARG A 141 -10.32 7.94 -7.19
N LEU A 142 -10.24 8.55 -8.37
CA LEU A 142 -10.38 10.00 -8.53
C LEU A 142 -11.76 10.54 -8.14
N LEU A 143 -12.83 9.82 -8.50
CA LEU A 143 -14.22 10.20 -8.27
C LEU A 143 -14.91 9.38 -7.17
N ALA A 144 -14.14 8.66 -6.35
CA ALA A 144 -14.71 7.85 -5.27
C ALA A 144 -15.48 8.69 -4.24
N ASP A 145 -15.06 9.94 -4.02
CA ASP A 145 -15.73 10.90 -3.13
C ASP A 145 -15.34 12.35 -3.48
N PRO A 146 -15.85 12.90 -4.61
CA PRO A 146 -15.48 14.23 -5.08
C PRO A 146 -15.97 15.34 -4.13
N GLY A 147 -17.01 15.06 -3.33
CA GLY A 147 -17.54 16.00 -2.33
C GLY A 147 -16.58 16.28 -1.17
N ALA A 148 -15.59 15.42 -0.95
CA ALA A 148 -14.56 15.60 0.06
C ALA A 148 -13.37 16.47 -0.40
N LEU A 149 -13.39 16.98 -1.64
CA LEU A 149 -12.31 17.81 -2.20
C LEU A 149 -12.71 19.29 -2.24
N PRO A 150 -11.74 20.22 -2.15
CA PRO A 150 -11.96 21.63 -2.47
C PRO A 150 -12.55 21.81 -3.88
N ALA A 151 -13.48 22.75 -4.05
CA ALA A 151 -14.24 22.89 -5.30
C ALA A 151 -13.36 23.21 -6.54
N ASP A 152 -12.24 23.90 -6.35
CA ASP A 152 -11.24 24.15 -7.39
C ASP A 152 -10.53 22.87 -7.84
N VAL A 153 -10.23 21.96 -6.91
CA VAL A 153 -9.64 20.64 -7.17
C VAL A 153 -10.65 19.71 -7.80
N ALA A 154 -11.85 19.59 -7.21
CA ALA A 154 -12.90 18.67 -7.66
C ALA A 154 -13.21 18.83 -9.17
N ARG A 155 -13.41 20.07 -9.63
CA ARG A 155 -13.69 20.34 -11.06
C ARG A 155 -12.55 19.93 -11.99
N ARG A 156 -11.29 20.04 -11.55
CA ARG A 156 -10.11 19.64 -12.34
C ARG A 156 -10.01 18.12 -12.40
N VAL A 157 -10.25 17.45 -11.28
CA VAL A 157 -10.30 15.99 -11.17
C VAL A 157 -11.42 15.41 -12.05
N GLU A 158 -12.61 16.01 -12.09
CA GLU A 158 -13.69 15.62 -12.99
C GLU A 158 -13.30 15.72 -14.47
N ARG A 159 -12.63 16.83 -14.86
CA ARG A 159 -12.11 16.98 -16.23
C ARG A 159 -11.04 15.94 -16.57
N LEU A 160 -10.15 15.64 -15.63
CA LEU A 160 -9.14 14.61 -15.79
C LEU A 160 -9.77 13.22 -15.95
N ALA A 161 -10.72 12.87 -15.08
CA ALA A 161 -11.43 11.60 -15.10
C ALA A 161 -12.05 11.33 -16.49
N ALA A 162 -12.68 12.35 -17.09
CA ALA A 162 -13.25 12.25 -18.44
C ALA A 162 -12.21 12.04 -19.56
N ARG A 163 -10.95 12.43 -19.33
CA ARG A 163 -9.84 12.31 -20.29
C ARG A 163 -9.01 11.03 -20.11
N LEU A 164 -9.18 10.29 -19.01
CA LEU A 164 -8.36 9.09 -18.73
C LEU A 164 -8.33 8.05 -19.85
N PRO A 165 -9.41 7.80 -20.62
CA PRO A 165 -9.36 6.86 -21.75
C PRO A 165 -8.33 7.24 -22.83
N GLU A 166 -7.93 8.51 -22.93
CA GLU A 166 -6.90 9.00 -23.86
C GLU A 166 -5.49 8.99 -23.24
N LEU A 167 -5.40 9.03 -21.91
CA LEU A 167 -4.15 9.21 -21.17
C LEU A 167 -3.58 7.92 -20.59
N LEU A 168 -4.45 6.94 -20.31
CA LEU A 168 -4.08 5.67 -19.70
C LEU A 168 -4.31 4.50 -20.68
N PRO A 169 -3.49 3.43 -20.60
CA PRO A 169 -3.78 2.22 -21.34
C PRO A 169 -5.16 1.67 -20.95
N LYS A 170 -5.91 1.16 -21.93
CA LYS A 170 -7.27 0.65 -21.71
C LYS A 170 -7.28 -0.60 -20.83
N GLU A 171 -6.42 -1.55 -21.16
CA GLU A 171 -6.35 -2.88 -20.54
C GLU A 171 -4.88 -3.25 -20.23
N PRO A 172 -4.17 -2.48 -19.38
CA PRO A 172 -2.88 -2.92 -18.88
C PRO A 172 -3.03 -4.22 -18.08
N ARG A 173 -1.94 -4.95 -17.88
CA ARG A 173 -1.95 -6.13 -17.00
C ARG A 173 -2.52 -5.75 -15.63
N ALA A 174 -3.40 -6.60 -15.10
CA ALA A 174 -3.95 -6.44 -13.76
C ALA A 174 -2.99 -7.05 -12.73
N SER A 175 -1.88 -6.37 -12.50
CA SER A 175 -0.83 -6.78 -11.56
C SER A 175 -1.31 -6.65 -10.12
N LEU A 176 -0.95 -7.59 -9.24
CA LEU A 176 -1.16 -7.40 -7.81
C LEU A 176 -0.27 -6.26 -7.33
N LEU A 177 -0.87 -5.19 -6.82
CA LEU A 177 -0.17 -4.02 -6.28
C LEU A 177 -0.10 -4.12 -4.76
N HIS A 178 0.93 -3.50 -4.17
CA HIS A 178 0.94 -3.16 -2.76
C HIS A 178 -0.15 -2.11 -2.44
N GLY A 179 -0.34 -1.12 -3.32
CA GLY A 179 -1.42 -0.13 -3.26
C GLY A 179 -1.18 1.06 -2.34
N ASP A 180 -0.20 0.97 -1.43
CA ASP A 180 0.31 2.07 -0.59
C ASP A 180 1.85 2.10 -0.53
N LEU A 181 2.50 1.94 -1.68
CA LEU A 181 3.96 1.68 -1.72
C LEU A 181 4.80 2.95 -1.60
N TRP A 182 5.07 3.42 -0.39
CA TRP A 182 6.00 4.53 -0.13
C TRP A 182 7.11 4.12 0.84
N GLY A 183 8.13 4.96 1.01
CA GLY A 183 9.30 4.63 1.82
C GLY A 183 9.01 4.25 3.27
N GLY A 184 7.90 4.73 3.85
CA GLY A 184 7.45 4.35 5.20
C GLY A 184 6.95 2.92 5.30
N ASN A 185 6.45 2.35 4.21
CA ASN A 185 5.96 0.98 4.11
C ASN A 185 7.02 0.00 3.60
N LEU A 186 8.29 0.44 3.55
CA LEU A 186 9.45 -0.41 3.30
C LEU A 186 10.23 -0.65 4.60
N HIS A 187 10.17 -1.88 5.08
CA HIS A 187 10.90 -2.33 6.26
C HIS A 187 12.16 -3.09 5.84
N PHE A 188 13.31 -2.41 5.91
CA PHE A 188 14.59 -3.02 5.58
C PHE A 188 15.08 -3.93 6.71
N THR A 189 15.44 -5.16 6.35
CA THR A 189 16.24 -6.08 7.17
C THR A 189 17.65 -6.17 6.60
N GLU A 190 18.55 -6.89 7.29
CA GLU A 190 19.91 -7.09 6.78
C GLU A 190 19.93 -7.77 5.40
N GLN A 191 18.89 -8.56 5.09
CA GLN A 191 18.85 -9.39 3.89
C GLN A 191 18.00 -8.78 2.76
N ARG A 192 16.90 -8.09 3.08
CA ARG A 192 15.94 -7.63 2.06
C ARG A 192 15.07 -6.46 2.54
N ALA A 193 14.39 -5.80 1.60
CA ALA A 193 13.30 -4.87 1.94
C ALA A 193 11.98 -5.64 2.01
N MET A 194 11.23 -5.47 3.09
CA MET A 194 9.94 -6.08 3.34
C MET A 194 8.84 -5.04 3.15
N MET A 195 7.78 -5.39 2.43
CA MET A 195 6.59 -4.57 2.26
C MET A 195 5.62 -4.81 3.42
N ILE A 196 5.18 -3.74 4.05
CA ILE A 196 4.25 -3.76 5.19
C ILE A 196 3.07 -2.83 4.93
N ASP A 197 1.96 -3.06 5.63
CA ASP A 197 0.77 -2.20 5.56
C ASP A 197 0.18 -2.04 4.14
N PRO A 198 -0.10 -3.15 3.42
CA PRO A 198 -0.64 -3.06 2.08
C PRO A 198 -2.08 -2.52 2.08
N ALA A 199 -2.41 -1.84 0.99
CA ALA A 199 -3.77 -1.57 0.54
C ALA A 199 -3.98 -2.28 -0.81
N ALA A 200 -3.68 -3.57 -0.85
CA ALA A 200 -3.46 -4.30 -2.09
C ALA A 200 -4.74 -4.44 -2.93
N TYR A 201 -4.55 -4.37 -4.25
CA TYR A 201 -5.57 -4.63 -5.26
C TYR A 201 -4.89 -4.94 -6.59
N TYR A 202 -5.64 -5.49 -7.54
CA TYR A 202 -5.15 -5.71 -8.90
C TYR A 202 -5.30 -4.44 -9.74
N GLY A 203 -4.22 -3.99 -10.37
CA GLY A 203 -4.18 -2.73 -11.11
C GLY A 203 -2.94 -2.60 -11.99
N HIS A 204 -2.75 -1.41 -12.59
CA HIS A 204 -1.55 -1.12 -13.36
C HIS A 204 -0.33 -0.97 -12.43
N ASP A 205 0.74 -1.69 -12.71
CA ASP A 205 1.97 -1.76 -11.91
C ASP A 205 2.65 -0.39 -11.68
N GLU A 206 2.50 0.53 -12.64
CA GLU A 206 3.00 1.89 -12.54
C GLU A 206 2.43 2.69 -11.35
N VAL A 207 1.30 2.28 -10.77
CA VAL A 207 0.74 2.95 -9.59
C VAL A 207 1.68 2.83 -8.38
N ASP A 208 2.21 1.64 -8.13
CA ASP A 208 3.13 1.41 -7.02
C ASP A 208 4.44 2.17 -7.23
N LEU A 209 4.93 2.25 -8.47
CA LEU A 209 6.12 3.03 -8.83
C LEU A 209 5.91 4.54 -8.68
N ALA A 210 4.72 5.01 -9.04
CA ALA A 210 4.32 6.40 -8.88
C ALA A 210 4.25 6.77 -7.39
N MET A 211 3.64 5.92 -6.56
CA MET A 211 3.56 6.10 -5.11
C MET A 211 4.95 6.10 -4.45
N LEU A 212 5.84 5.20 -4.86
CA LEU A 212 7.20 5.08 -4.32
C LEU A 212 8.04 6.35 -4.55
N THR A 213 7.67 7.14 -5.57
CA THR A 213 8.36 8.37 -5.96
C THR A 213 7.65 9.66 -5.56
N LEU A 214 6.50 9.58 -4.87
CA LEU A 214 5.73 10.77 -4.48
C LEU A 214 6.36 11.50 -3.28
N PHE A 215 6.69 10.75 -2.22
CA PHE A 215 7.24 11.31 -0.98
C PHE A 215 8.74 11.06 -0.81
N GLY A 216 9.39 10.50 -1.83
CA GLY A 216 10.79 10.11 -1.74
C GLY A 216 11.39 9.77 -3.09
N THR A 217 12.66 9.37 -3.04
CA THR A 217 13.41 8.93 -4.23
C THR A 217 14.05 7.60 -3.89
N PRO A 218 13.63 6.48 -4.52
CA PRO A 218 14.28 5.19 -4.31
C PRO A 218 15.74 5.26 -4.79
N ASP A 219 16.63 4.46 -4.19
CA ASP A 219 18.00 4.34 -4.66
C ASP A 219 18.02 3.90 -6.14
N GLN A 220 18.96 4.40 -6.93
CA GLN A 220 19.10 4.03 -8.34
C GLN A 220 19.27 2.51 -8.57
N ALA A 221 19.71 1.77 -7.55
CA ALA A 221 19.77 0.32 -7.56
C ALA A 221 18.40 -0.35 -7.68
N PHE A 222 17.34 0.27 -7.14
CA PHE A 222 15.96 -0.21 -7.30
C PHE A 222 15.59 -0.35 -8.77
N TRP A 223 15.79 0.69 -9.57
CA TRP A 223 15.46 0.68 -11.00
C TRP A 223 16.26 -0.35 -11.79
N ARG A 224 17.50 -0.65 -11.35
CA ARG A 224 18.29 -1.75 -11.94
C ARG A 224 17.68 -3.12 -11.65
N GLY A 225 17.03 -3.30 -10.50
CA GLY A 225 16.32 -4.53 -10.13
C GLY A 225 14.95 -4.63 -10.78
N TYR A 226 14.17 -3.54 -10.78
CA TYR A 226 12.82 -3.51 -11.33
C TYR A 226 12.81 -3.64 -12.85
N GLY A 227 13.72 -2.94 -13.52
CA GLY A 227 13.84 -2.94 -14.97
C GLY A 227 13.28 -1.70 -15.63
N LYS A 228 13.15 -1.78 -16.97
CA LYS A 228 12.77 -0.66 -17.82
C LYS A 228 11.27 -0.42 -17.74
N LEU A 229 10.87 0.85 -17.61
CA LEU A 229 9.48 1.26 -17.62
C LEU A 229 8.91 1.29 -19.05
N GLU A 230 7.60 1.12 -19.14
CA GLU A 230 6.88 1.24 -20.39
C GLU A 230 6.98 2.65 -20.98
N PRO A 231 6.99 2.80 -22.32
CA PRO A 231 6.93 4.12 -22.94
C PRO A 231 5.76 4.96 -22.42
N GLY A 232 6.02 6.23 -22.12
CA GLY A 232 5.03 7.15 -21.56
C GLY A 232 4.75 7.00 -20.06
N ALA A 233 5.51 6.14 -19.34
CA ALA A 233 5.35 5.99 -17.88
C ALA A 233 5.52 7.33 -17.14
N GLU A 234 6.45 8.19 -17.60
CA GLU A 234 6.66 9.52 -17.01
C GLU A 234 5.45 10.43 -17.17
N ASP A 235 4.74 10.38 -18.32
CA ASP A 235 3.53 11.19 -18.55
C ASP A 235 2.36 10.69 -17.69
N ARG A 236 2.31 9.38 -17.41
CA ARG A 236 1.28 8.75 -16.55
C ARG A 236 1.56 8.90 -15.06
N ARG A 237 2.83 9.04 -14.66
CA ARG A 237 3.26 9.15 -13.26
C ARG A 237 2.45 10.18 -12.46
N PRO A 238 2.29 11.45 -12.89
CA PRO A 238 1.53 12.42 -12.09
C PRO A 238 0.04 12.05 -11.97
N ILE A 239 -0.55 11.35 -12.96
CA ILE A 239 -1.93 10.86 -12.92
C ILE A 239 -2.08 9.81 -11.79
N TYR A 240 -1.09 8.93 -11.64
CA TYR A 240 -1.09 7.92 -10.58
C TYR A 240 -0.76 8.51 -9.20
N GLN A 241 0.14 9.50 -9.13
CA GLN A 241 0.47 10.21 -7.89
C GLN A 241 -0.69 11.05 -7.35
N LEU A 242 -1.62 11.46 -8.21
CA LEU A 242 -2.75 12.29 -7.81
C LEU A 242 -3.64 11.62 -6.76
N TRP A 243 -3.91 10.32 -6.89
CA TRP A 243 -4.72 9.59 -5.92
C TRP A 243 -4.15 9.63 -4.49
N PRO A 244 -2.92 9.17 -4.21
CA PRO A 244 -2.37 9.24 -2.87
C PRO A 244 -2.21 10.69 -2.36
N ALA A 245 -1.90 11.66 -3.23
CA ALA A 245 -1.89 13.07 -2.84
C ALA A 245 -3.28 13.58 -2.41
N MET A 246 -4.35 13.16 -3.09
CA MET A 246 -5.74 13.46 -2.72
C MET A 246 -6.14 12.77 -1.41
N VAL A 247 -5.69 11.53 -1.17
CA VAL A 247 -5.88 10.84 0.12
C VAL A 247 -5.25 11.66 1.25
N HIS A 248 -4.02 12.13 1.08
CA HIS A 248 -3.33 12.96 2.08
C HIS A 248 -4.01 14.31 2.29
N LEU A 249 -4.49 14.97 1.22
CA LEU A 249 -5.29 16.19 1.33
C LEU A 249 -6.55 15.97 2.17
N ARG A 250 -7.22 14.83 2.01
CA ARG A 250 -8.44 14.50 2.77
C ARG A 250 -8.14 14.17 4.24
N LEU A 251 -7.04 13.48 4.52
CA LEU A 251 -6.68 13.06 5.88
C LEU A 251 -6.00 14.17 6.69
N PHE A 252 -5.15 14.98 6.06
CA PHE A 252 -4.25 15.91 6.75
C PHE A 252 -4.43 17.37 6.36
N GLY A 253 -5.26 17.66 5.35
CA GLY A 253 -5.69 19.01 4.99
C GLY A 253 -4.72 19.82 4.13
N GLY A 254 -4.80 21.14 4.24
CA GLY A 254 -4.31 22.11 3.25
C GLY A 254 -2.81 22.07 2.92
N GLY A 255 -1.97 21.45 3.76
CA GLY A 255 -0.56 21.24 3.46
C GLY A 255 -0.30 20.46 2.17
N TYR A 256 -1.27 19.62 1.75
CA TYR A 256 -1.20 18.83 0.52
C TYR A 256 -1.95 19.46 -0.66
N HIS A 257 -2.63 20.60 -0.48
CA HIS A 257 -3.37 21.25 -1.57
C HIS A 257 -2.42 21.66 -2.70
N ALA A 258 -1.29 22.28 -2.37
CA ALA A 258 -0.28 22.69 -3.35
C ALA A 258 0.29 21.51 -4.15
N MET A 259 0.46 20.34 -3.51
CA MET A 259 0.91 19.11 -4.17
C MET A 259 -0.13 18.62 -5.19
N VAL A 260 -1.40 18.55 -4.77
CA VAL A 260 -2.50 18.13 -5.65
C VAL A 260 -2.65 19.08 -6.83
N THR A 261 -2.62 20.40 -6.60
CA THR A 261 -2.73 21.38 -7.70
C THR A 261 -1.53 21.35 -8.63
N GLY A 262 -0.31 21.13 -8.11
CA GLY A 262 0.89 21.00 -8.91
C GLY A 262 0.84 19.77 -9.83
N LEU A 263 0.41 18.62 -9.31
CA LEU A 263 0.20 17.42 -10.13
C LEU A 263 -0.85 17.65 -11.22
N LEU A 264 -1.95 18.34 -10.90
CA LEU A 264 -2.97 18.69 -11.90
C LEU A 264 -2.43 19.67 -12.95
N ASP A 265 -1.52 20.58 -12.58
CA ASP A 265 -0.84 21.48 -13.53
C ASP A 265 0.07 20.70 -14.47
N ASP A 266 0.85 19.75 -13.94
CA ASP A 266 1.72 18.86 -14.73
C ASP A 266 0.94 17.99 -15.72
N ILE A 267 -0.27 17.56 -15.35
CA ILE A 267 -1.19 16.80 -16.21
C ILE A 267 -1.88 17.72 -17.26
N GLY A 268 -1.90 19.03 -17.01
CA GLY A 268 -2.53 20.03 -17.89
C GLY A 268 -4.06 20.03 -17.83
N VAL A 269 -4.64 20.00 -16.62
CA VAL A 269 -6.11 20.06 -16.39
C VAL A 269 -6.55 21.21 -15.52
#